data_AF-A0A958N657-F1
#
_entry.id   AF-A0A958N657-F1
#
_cell.length_a   1.000
_cell.length_b   1.000
_cell.length_c   1.000
_cell.angle_alpha   90.00
_cell.angle_beta   90.00
_cell.angle_gamma   90.00
#
_symmetry.space_group_name_H-M   'P 1'
#
loop_
_entity.id
_entity.type
_entity.pdbx_description
1 polymer ?
#
loop_
_entity_poly.entity_id
_entity_poly.type
_entity_poly.pdbx_seq_one_letter_code
_entity_poly.pdbx_strand_id
1 'polypeptide(L)'
;MKPFSVLFLIFIFYHFVGAVEISETFDTTATRGEISELIWNTLSGDLEPPIHIFNFNNGSGLESKNIDPGDGRHGVFDISTYANFSENGDVSSNVIRINTDQYPILYFKSFDLQATWRIRPTGTQPLVIKVLGDMQIDGEIDCSGEDGEGISATLTDLPLGGTGVCGGGKGGNGGNLVTPPTNGDPGGVDLIGGGAGPSIDLLKGQGGGGGGAYTDNLFTEVQDPTDGDDSAAGVGGLKGIQVADNAFRIVGGGSGGGGGSTFSNATLGEDSVGAGGGAGGGIINIVVLGDVNISATGKVLANGGAGGGDNGTLRAGGGGGGGGGSISIFTPKNITVDGVVEAKAGAGGLTNAANGGDGGGGSSGRTWLLDADALLGGGGDANVEPDAELASSGFVRYKTGEFVSESISYDLNNSHPLINSAILSADLLSDVTLQLAFSNSNNFSAPTWETFEGLSQVPSRYMRFRITLNNQSALNPNKVSAVTINYSPFTEDDFEFTGACGKVESHPPNQFIFTILLLLLLPILLILGLRRFV
;
A
#
# COMPACT_ATOMS: atom_id res chain seq x y z
N MET A 1 -29.19 62.57 -57.88
CA MET A 1 -28.09 62.37 -56.90
C MET A 1 -28.36 61.13 -56.05
N LYS A 2 -27.66 60.05 -56.42
CA LYS A 2 -27.13 58.93 -55.62
C LYS A 2 -28.09 58.00 -54.85
N PRO A 3 -28.18 56.71 -55.24
CA PRO A 3 -28.69 55.65 -54.39
C PRO A 3 -27.62 55.31 -53.34
N PHE A 4 -28.01 55.29 -52.07
CA PHE A 4 -27.18 54.81 -50.98
C PHE A 4 -27.28 53.28 -50.96
N SER A 5 -26.29 52.61 -51.56
CA SER A 5 -26.05 51.19 -51.34
C SER A 5 -25.76 50.96 -49.86
N VAL A 6 -26.71 50.37 -49.15
CA VAL A 6 -26.46 49.73 -47.85
C VAL A 6 -25.65 48.47 -48.16
N LEU A 7 -24.32 48.60 -48.13
CA LEU A 7 -23.39 47.48 -48.14
C LEU A 7 -23.55 46.78 -46.78
N PHE A 8 -24.41 45.77 -46.74
CA PHE A 8 -24.53 44.84 -45.62
C PHE A 8 -23.23 44.05 -45.59
N LEU A 9 -22.30 44.46 -44.74
CA LEU A 9 -21.04 43.78 -44.51
C LEU A 9 -21.35 42.49 -43.72
N ILE A 10 -21.76 41.44 -44.42
CA ILE A 10 -21.84 40.09 -43.85
C ILE A 10 -20.39 39.65 -43.61
N PHE A 11 -19.89 39.93 -42.40
CA PHE A 11 -18.75 39.21 -41.86
C PHE A 11 -19.20 37.77 -41.64
N ILE A 12 -19.08 36.94 -42.69
CA ILE A 12 -19.13 35.49 -42.54
C ILE A 12 -17.85 35.12 -41.79
N PHE A 13 -17.90 35.15 -40.47
CA PHE A 13 -16.95 34.38 -39.67
C PHE A 13 -17.26 32.91 -39.93
N TYR A 14 -16.69 32.35 -41.00
CA TYR A 14 -16.49 30.92 -41.11
C TYR A 14 -15.58 30.52 -39.94
N HIS A 15 -16.18 30.27 -38.78
CA HIS A 15 -15.52 29.51 -37.73
C HIS A 15 -15.34 28.13 -38.33
N PHE A 16 -14.13 27.84 -38.81
CA PHE A 16 -13.72 26.45 -39.01
C PHE A 16 -13.83 25.78 -37.64
N VAL A 17 -14.94 25.07 -37.45
CA VAL A 17 -15.09 24.17 -36.31
C VAL A 17 -14.14 23.02 -36.60
N GLY A 18 -12.91 23.13 -36.08
CA GLY A 18 -11.94 22.04 -36.14
C GLY A 18 -12.50 20.82 -35.41
N ALA A 19 -12.11 19.63 -35.87
CA ALA A 19 -12.36 18.42 -35.11
C ALA A 19 -11.82 18.58 -33.69
N VAL A 20 -12.64 18.22 -32.70
CA VAL A 20 -12.27 18.15 -31.30
C VAL A 20 -11.77 16.73 -31.03
N GLU A 21 -10.73 16.63 -30.23
CA GLU A 21 -10.12 15.36 -29.85
C GLU A 21 -10.39 15.08 -28.36
N ILE A 22 -10.83 13.86 -28.07
CA ILE A 22 -10.74 13.25 -26.74
C ILE A 22 -9.58 12.26 -26.80
N SER A 23 -8.58 12.47 -25.96
CA SER A 23 -7.41 11.60 -25.85
C SER A 23 -7.29 11.10 -24.42
N GLU A 24 -7.28 9.78 -24.26
CA GLU A 24 -7.02 9.10 -23.01
C GLU A 24 -5.70 8.35 -23.11
N THR A 25 -4.77 8.64 -22.20
CA THR A 25 -3.41 8.07 -22.15
C THR A 25 -3.13 7.30 -20.85
N PHE A 26 -4.15 7.08 -20.00
CA PHE A 26 -4.09 6.27 -18.78
C PHE A 26 -3.00 6.67 -17.77
N ASP A 27 -2.43 7.86 -17.90
CA ASP A 27 -1.41 8.46 -17.02
C ASP A 27 -2.02 9.03 -15.73
N THR A 28 -3.35 9.02 -15.65
CA THR A 28 -4.19 9.41 -14.52
C THR A 28 -5.38 8.47 -14.38
N THR A 29 -5.89 8.29 -13.16
CA THR A 29 -7.15 7.55 -12.90
C THR A 29 -8.39 8.44 -12.90
N ALA A 30 -8.24 9.74 -13.20
CA ALA A 30 -9.33 10.72 -13.15
C ALA A 30 -10.47 10.42 -14.13
N THR A 31 -10.19 9.69 -15.20
CA THR A 31 -11.13 9.32 -16.26
C THR A 31 -11.60 7.87 -16.16
N ARG A 32 -11.17 7.13 -15.13
CA ARG A 32 -11.58 5.76 -14.87
C ARG A 32 -13.03 5.69 -14.43
N GLY A 33 -13.83 4.88 -15.11
CA GLY A 33 -15.20 4.57 -14.74
C GLY A 33 -15.31 3.65 -13.52
N GLU A 34 -16.54 3.41 -13.07
CA GLU A 34 -16.81 2.54 -11.91
C GLU A 34 -16.50 1.07 -12.19
N ILE A 35 -16.62 0.64 -13.45
CA ILE A 35 -16.28 -0.71 -13.91
C ILE A 35 -14.88 -0.66 -14.52
N SER A 36 -13.89 -1.14 -13.77
CA SER A 36 -12.52 -1.31 -14.24
C SER A 36 -11.91 -2.54 -13.61
N GLU A 37 -11.82 -3.62 -14.39
CA GLU A 37 -11.08 -4.82 -14.03
C GLU A 37 -9.60 -4.69 -14.38
N LEU A 38 -9.25 -3.86 -15.36
CA LEU A 38 -7.86 -3.62 -15.77
C LEU A 38 -7.11 -2.75 -14.76
N ILE A 39 -5.79 -2.97 -14.68
CA ILE A 39 -4.85 -2.13 -13.95
C ILE A 39 -4.58 -0.89 -14.79
N TRP A 40 -4.74 0.29 -14.18
CA TRP A 40 -4.36 1.56 -14.77
C TRP A 40 -2.93 1.89 -14.36
N ASN A 41 -1.97 1.54 -15.22
CA ASN A 41 -0.55 1.80 -14.98
C ASN A 41 -0.24 3.27 -15.29
N THR A 42 -0.48 4.15 -14.32
CA THR A 42 -0.25 5.60 -14.44
C THR A 42 1.23 5.99 -14.58
N LEU A 43 2.18 5.04 -14.45
CA LEU A 43 3.58 5.27 -14.77
C LEU A 43 3.83 5.16 -16.27
N SER A 44 3.41 4.05 -16.90
CA SER A 44 3.64 3.81 -18.33
C SER A 44 2.57 4.43 -19.23
N GLY A 45 1.41 4.76 -18.68
CA GLY A 45 0.25 5.20 -19.46
C GLY A 45 -0.46 4.03 -20.15
N ASP A 46 -0.42 2.83 -19.55
CA ASP A 46 -1.02 1.63 -20.13
C ASP A 46 -2.18 1.09 -19.25
N LEU A 47 -3.16 0.47 -19.91
CA LEU A 47 -4.04 -0.50 -19.27
C LEU A 47 -3.45 -1.90 -19.40
N GLU A 48 -3.35 -2.59 -18.27
CA GLU A 48 -2.80 -3.95 -18.17
C GLU A 48 -3.79 -4.93 -17.53
N PRO A 49 -3.72 -6.24 -17.85
CA PRO A 49 -4.50 -7.27 -17.16
C PRO A 49 -4.16 -7.34 -15.67
N PRO A 50 -5.09 -7.76 -14.79
CA PRO A 50 -4.78 -8.01 -13.38
C PRO A 50 -3.66 -9.02 -13.16
N ILE A 51 -3.01 -8.94 -12.00
CA ILE A 51 -2.00 -9.91 -11.56
C ILE A 51 -2.52 -10.78 -10.41
N HIS A 52 -2.07 -12.04 -10.37
CA HIS A 52 -2.55 -13.04 -9.42
C HIS A 52 -1.39 -13.93 -8.94
N ILE A 53 -1.49 -14.39 -7.70
CA ILE A 53 -0.74 -15.57 -7.21
C ILE A 53 -1.47 -16.81 -7.70
N PHE A 54 -0.76 -17.69 -8.40
CA PHE A 54 -1.26 -18.97 -8.89
C PHE A 54 -0.61 -20.14 -8.15
N ASN A 55 -1.38 -21.21 -7.97
CA ASN A 55 -0.90 -22.53 -7.56
C ASN A 55 -0.06 -22.55 -6.26
N PHE A 56 -0.36 -21.65 -5.33
CA PHE A 56 0.21 -21.76 -3.99
C PHE A 56 -0.56 -22.83 -3.21
N ASN A 57 0.15 -23.61 -2.40
CA ASN A 57 -0.45 -24.63 -1.54
C ASN A 57 0.01 -24.43 -0.12
N ASN A 58 -0.98 -24.24 0.74
CA ASN A 58 -0.81 -23.96 2.15
C ASN A 58 -1.25 -25.16 3.01
N GLY A 59 -1.26 -26.38 2.45
CA GLY A 59 -1.75 -27.59 3.11
C GLY A 59 -3.23 -27.90 2.87
N SER A 60 -4.03 -26.97 2.30
CA SER A 60 -5.44 -27.20 1.98
C SER A 60 -5.67 -27.66 0.52
N GLY A 61 -4.65 -27.56 -0.33
CA GLY A 61 -4.75 -27.74 -1.78
C GLY A 61 -4.18 -26.55 -2.55
N LEU A 62 -4.25 -26.60 -3.88
CA LEU A 62 -3.80 -25.49 -4.73
C LEU A 62 -4.84 -24.37 -4.73
N GLU A 63 -4.41 -23.18 -4.39
CA GLU A 63 -5.21 -21.96 -4.32
C GLU A 63 -4.70 -20.89 -5.31
N SER A 64 -5.48 -19.82 -5.49
CA SER A 64 -5.09 -18.64 -6.26
C SER A 64 -5.67 -17.37 -5.64
N LYS A 65 -4.92 -16.27 -5.68
CA LYS A 65 -5.27 -15.01 -4.99
C LYS A 65 -5.04 -13.81 -5.89
N ASN A 66 -6.04 -12.92 -5.98
CA ASN A 66 -5.91 -11.65 -6.69
C ASN A 66 -4.97 -10.73 -5.91
N ILE A 67 -4.12 -10.00 -6.63
CA ILE A 67 -3.29 -8.94 -6.03
C ILE A 67 -3.54 -7.63 -6.80
N ASP A 68 -3.54 -6.52 -6.07
CA ASP A 68 -3.69 -5.18 -6.60
C ASP A 68 -2.36 -4.43 -6.42
N PRO A 69 -1.65 -4.05 -7.52
CA PRO A 69 -0.40 -3.29 -7.46
C PRO A 69 -0.63 -1.78 -7.31
N GLY A 70 -1.89 -1.32 -7.18
CA GLY A 70 -2.18 0.07 -6.86
C GLY A 70 -2.46 0.98 -8.06
N ASP A 71 -2.43 2.28 -7.79
CA ASP A 71 -2.72 3.35 -8.76
C ASP A 71 -1.61 4.41 -8.88
N GLY A 72 -0.54 4.29 -8.09
CA GLY A 72 0.58 5.24 -8.10
C GLY A 72 0.25 6.65 -7.60
N ARG A 73 -0.84 6.84 -6.84
CA ARG A 73 -1.28 8.19 -6.40
C ARG A 73 -0.26 8.95 -5.55
N HIS A 74 0.70 8.28 -4.92
CA HIS A 74 1.78 8.90 -4.14
C HIS A 74 2.99 9.29 -5.01
N GLY A 75 2.94 9.09 -6.33
CA GLY A 75 4.01 9.50 -7.23
C GLY A 75 5.26 8.64 -7.09
N VAL A 76 6.43 9.22 -7.37
CA VAL A 76 7.73 8.53 -7.28
C VAL A 76 8.24 8.59 -5.84
N PHE A 77 8.76 7.48 -5.34
CA PHE A 77 9.50 7.42 -4.08
C PHE A 77 11.00 7.40 -4.37
N ASP A 78 11.69 8.53 -4.16
CA ASP A 78 13.14 8.70 -4.34
C ASP A 78 13.68 9.76 -3.36
N ILE A 79 14.99 10.02 -3.40
CA ILE A 79 15.64 10.98 -2.50
C ILE A 79 15.02 12.39 -2.52
N SER A 80 14.40 12.80 -3.63
CA SER A 80 13.74 14.09 -3.75
C SER A 80 12.36 14.13 -3.08
N THR A 81 11.74 12.96 -2.84
CA THR A 81 10.40 12.84 -2.27
C THR A 81 10.33 12.17 -0.90
N TYR A 82 11.43 11.63 -0.36
CA TYR A 82 11.46 10.99 0.97
C TYR A 82 10.83 11.85 2.08
N ALA A 83 11.10 13.15 2.10
CA ALA A 83 10.55 14.06 3.10
C ALA A 83 9.01 14.19 3.03
N ASN A 84 8.36 13.83 1.92
CA ASN A 84 6.91 13.87 1.81
C ASN A 84 6.23 12.73 2.61
N PHE A 85 6.98 11.67 2.91
CA PHE A 85 6.47 10.46 3.56
C PHE A 85 7.00 10.27 4.98
N SER A 86 8.02 11.05 5.37
CA SER A 86 8.54 11.04 6.73
C SER A 86 7.70 11.94 7.64
N GLU A 87 7.47 11.53 8.88
CA GLU A 87 6.77 12.34 9.88
C GLU A 87 7.38 13.74 9.99
N ASN A 88 6.53 14.76 9.83
CA ASN A 88 6.92 16.18 9.84
C ASN A 88 8.03 16.55 8.83
N GLY A 89 8.25 15.72 7.80
CA GLY A 89 9.35 15.88 6.86
C GLY A 89 10.74 15.62 7.43
N ASP A 90 10.83 15.00 8.61
CA ASP A 90 12.12 14.74 9.26
C ASP A 90 12.83 13.54 8.64
N VAL A 91 13.83 13.82 7.82
CA VAL A 91 14.74 12.84 7.21
C VAL A 91 16.12 12.82 7.86
N SER A 92 16.22 13.31 9.11
CA SER A 92 17.47 13.33 9.87
C SER A 92 18.12 11.94 9.94
N SER A 93 19.44 11.91 9.88
CA SER A 93 20.25 10.69 9.92
C SER A 93 19.93 9.68 8.80
N ASN A 94 19.41 10.16 7.67
CA ASN A 94 18.94 9.33 6.54
C ASN A 94 17.84 8.33 6.93
N VAL A 95 17.00 8.69 7.92
CA VAL A 95 15.87 7.86 8.36
C VAL A 95 14.54 8.45 7.89
N ILE A 96 13.76 7.65 7.19
CA ILE A 96 12.41 7.96 6.72
C ILE A 96 11.42 7.30 7.69
N ARG A 97 10.68 8.12 8.43
CA ARG A 97 9.75 7.69 9.48
C ARG A 97 8.33 7.68 8.93
N ILE A 98 7.95 6.58 8.30
CA ILE A 98 6.62 6.43 7.70
C ILE A 98 5.62 6.07 8.80
N ASN A 99 4.67 6.95 9.09
CA ASN A 99 3.58 6.64 10.00
C ASN A 99 2.57 5.70 9.33
N THR A 100 2.56 4.42 9.71
CA THR A 100 1.68 3.40 9.10
C THR A 100 0.23 3.52 9.53
N ASP A 101 -0.07 4.19 10.64
CA ASP A 101 -1.46 4.48 11.01
C ASP A 101 -2.06 5.57 10.09
N GLN A 102 -1.24 6.50 9.60
CA GLN A 102 -1.62 7.51 8.60
C GLN A 102 -1.54 6.99 7.16
N TYR A 103 -0.53 6.17 6.87
CA TYR A 103 -0.28 5.58 5.56
C TYR A 103 -0.32 4.05 5.64
N PRO A 104 -1.49 3.44 5.86
CA PRO A 104 -1.59 1.98 5.97
C PRO A 104 -1.26 1.25 4.67
N ILE A 105 -1.42 1.95 3.52
CA ILE A 105 -1.02 1.45 2.20
C ILE A 105 -0.42 2.61 1.39
N LEU A 106 0.78 2.40 0.85
CA LEU A 106 1.47 3.32 -0.03
C LEU A 106 1.37 2.85 -1.49
N TYR A 107 1.00 3.76 -2.39
CA TYR A 107 0.82 3.50 -3.83
C TYR A 107 1.77 4.37 -4.65
N PHE A 108 2.92 3.82 -5.06
CA PHE A 108 3.94 4.55 -5.81
C PHE A 108 3.92 4.20 -7.31
N LYS A 109 4.38 5.16 -8.11
CA LYS A 109 4.68 4.93 -9.54
C LYS A 109 5.96 4.12 -9.67
N SER A 110 7.03 4.55 -9.03
CA SER A 110 8.32 3.83 -8.93
C SER A 110 8.90 3.99 -7.52
N PHE A 111 9.81 3.09 -7.15
CA PHE A 111 10.40 3.07 -5.81
C PHE A 111 11.91 2.89 -5.90
N ASP A 112 12.65 3.84 -5.35
CA ASP A 112 14.11 3.79 -5.20
C ASP A 112 14.47 4.16 -3.75
N LEU A 113 14.92 3.18 -2.98
CA LEU A 113 15.50 3.38 -1.65
C LEU A 113 17.03 3.30 -1.75
N GLN A 114 17.69 4.45 -1.78
CA GLN A 114 19.14 4.54 -1.99
C GLN A 114 19.96 3.96 -0.83
N ALA A 115 21.19 3.54 -1.12
CA ALA A 115 22.12 3.07 -0.11
C ALA A 115 22.27 4.08 1.04
N THR A 116 22.50 3.59 2.26
CA THR A 116 22.59 4.35 3.52
C THR A 116 21.29 4.98 4.03
N TRP A 117 20.21 4.94 3.26
CA TRP A 117 18.88 5.34 3.72
C TRP A 117 18.17 4.20 4.42
N ARG A 118 17.37 4.53 5.44
CA ARG A 118 16.56 3.57 6.18
C ARG A 118 15.11 4.03 6.27
N ILE A 119 14.17 3.17 5.88
CA ILE A 119 12.77 3.30 6.26
C ILE A 119 12.62 2.63 7.63
N ARG A 120 12.24 3.41 8.63
CA ARG A 120 11.91 2.95 9.99
C ARG A 120 10.50 3.43 10.33
N PRO A 121 9.48 2.62 10.05
CA PRO A 121 8.10 3.06 10.22
C PRO A 121 7.77 3.38 11.68
N THR A 122 6.84 4.31 11.85
CA THR A 122 6.21 4.64 13.12
C THR A 122 4.74 4.20 13.04
N GLY A 123 4.11 3.88 14.16
CA GLY A 123 2.72 3.42 14.18
C GLY A 123 2.56 1.89 14.18
N THR A 124 1.30 1.47 14.24
CA THR A 124 0.91 0.10 14.60
C THR A 124 0.44 -0.74 13.44
N GLN A 125 0.06 -0.15 12.30
CA GLN A 125 -0.40 -0.90 11.13
C GLN A 125 0.75 -1.56 10.35
N PRO A 126 0.49 -2.64 9.60
CA PRO A 126 1.45 -3.21 8.64
C PRO A 126 2.05 -2.17 7.68
N LEU A 127 3.29 -2.37 7.24
CA LEU A 127 3.85 -1.60 6.13
C LEU A 127 3.46 -2.26 4.80
N VAL A 128 2.57 -1.63 4.05
CA VAL A 128 2.14 -2.10 2.72
C VAL A 128 2.60 -1.12 1.65
N ILE A 129 3.40 -1.61 0.70
CA ILE A 129 3.94 -0.83 -0.42
C ILE A 129 3.50 -1.47 -1.74
N LYS A 130 2.90 -0.66 -2.60
CA LYS A 130 2.41 -1.06 -3.92
C LYS A 130 3.05 -0.17 -4.98
N VAL A 131 3.63 -0.76 -6.02
CA VAL A 131 4.44 -0.05 -7.03
C VAL A 131 4.05 -0.48 -8.45
N LEU A 132 3.83 0.51 -9.32
CA LEU A 132 3.45 0.28 -10.73
C LEU A 132 4.64 0.03 -11.68
N GLY A 133 5.83 0.53 -11.33
CA GLY A 133 7.07 0.31 -12.05
C GLY A 133 8.02 -0.61 -11.28
N ASP A 134 9.31 -0.38 -11.46
CA ASP A 134 10.36 -1.14 -10.77
C ASP A 134 10.54 -0.66 -9.33
N MET A 135 11.04 -1.57 -8.49
CA MET A 135 11.45 -1.33 -7.11
C MET A 135 12.94 -1.63 -6.94
N GLN A 136 13.72 -0.62 -6.56
CA GLN A 136 15.12 -0.73 -6.15
C GLN A 136 15.25 -0.52 -4.64
N ILE A 137 15.90 -1.46 -3.96
CA ILE A 137 16.23 -1.38 -2.53
C ILE A 137 17.74 -1.54 -2.36
N ASP A 138 18.43 -0.40 -2.27
CA ASP A 138 19.85 -0.32 -1.91
C ASP A 138 20.06 0.00 -0.42
N GLY A 139 19.06 0.62 0.21
CA GLY A 139 19.02 0.93 1.64
C GLY A 139 18.32 -0.15 2.47
N GLU A 140 17.77 0.25 3.62
CA GLU A 140 17.18 -0.65 4.60
C GLU A 140 15.70 -0.34 4.85
N ILE A 141 14.82 -1.33 4.68
CA ILE A 141 13.44 -1.29 5.19
C ILE A 141 13.42 -2.11 6.47
N ASP A 142 13.14 -1.47 7.62
CA ASP A 142 13.24 -2.14 8.91
C ASP A 142 12.00 -2.01 9.79
N CYS A 143 11.22 -3.08 9.80
CA CYS A 143 10.09 -3.34 10.68
C CYS A 143 10.45 -4.30 11.83
N SER A 144 11.72 -4.44 12.21
CA SER A 144 12.14 -5.29 13.32
C SER A 144 11.68 -4.72 14.67
N GLY A 145 11.25 -5.61 15.56
CA GLY A 145 10.92 -5.27 16.94
C GLY A 145 12.16 -4.79 17.71
N GLU A 146 11.96 -3.86 18.64
CA GLU A 146 13.03 -3.40 19.52
C GLU A 146 13.33 -4.40 20.63
N ASP A 147 14.56 -4.34 21.14
CA ASP A 147 15.01 -5.14 22.28
C ASP A 147 14.34 -4.67 23.57
N GLY A 148 14.14 -5.60 24.51
CA GLY A 148 13.70 -5.28 25.87
C GLY A 148 14.83 -4.70 26.71
N GLU A 149 14.48 -3.87 27.69
CA GLU A 149 15.45 -3.31 28.63
C GLU A 149 16.05 -4.39 29.55
N GLY A 150 17.34 -4.25 29.86
CA GLY A 150 18.05 -5.18 30.74
C GLY A 150 17.57 -5.17 32.19
N ILE A 151 18.08 -6.12 32.97
CA ILE A 151 17.81 -6.19 34.42
C ILE A 151 18.35 -4.92 35.10
N SER A 152 17.58 -4.34 36.02
CA SER A 152 18.03 -3.18 36.82
C SER A 152 18.26 -3.53 38.29
N ALA A 153 19.28 -2.92 38.87
CA ALA A 153 19.56 -2.95 40.30
C ALA A 153 18.80 -1.85 41.07
N THR A 154 18.15 -0.93 40.35
CA THR A 154 17.32 0.12 40.95
C THR A 154 15.92 -0.43 41.18
N LEU A 155 15.52 -0.53 42.43
CA LEU A 155 14.31 -1.24 42.84
C LEU A 155 12.99 -0.56 42.41
N THR A 156 13.06 0.67 41.92
CA THR A 156 11.93 1.44 41.39
C THR A 156 11.86 1.46 39.88
N ASP A 157 12.91 0.96 39.20
CA ASP A 157 12.90 0.89 37.75
C ASP A 157 11.93 -0.21 37.31
N LEU A 158 11.21 0.04 36.23
CA LEU A 158 10.38 -0.96 35.56
C LEU A 158 10.98 -1.16 34.17
N PRO A 159 11.90 -2.13 33.99
CA PRO A 159 12.51 -2.38 32.69
C PRO A 159 11.42 -2.62 31.64
N LEU A 160 11.40 -1.76 30.64
CA LEU A 160 10.36 -1.76 29.63
C LEU A 160 10.59 -2.88 28.62
N GLY A 161 9.50 -3.51 28.20
CA GLY A 161 9.53 -4.37 27.02
C GLY A 161 9.76 -3.55 25.77
N GLY A 162 10.39 -4.16 24.76
CA GLY A 162 10.67 -3.52 23.49
C GLY A 162 9.41 -3.03 22.78
N THR A 163 9.55 -1.99 21.97
CA THR A 163 8.45 -1.47 21.13
C THR A 163 8.33 -2.28 19.84
N GLY A 164 7.11 -2.75 19.55
CA GLY A 164 6.77 -3.34 18.25
C GLY A 164 6.43 -2.26 17.22
N VAL A 165 6.74 -2.52 15.95
CA VAL A 165 6.43 -1.64 14.81
C VAL A 165 5.81 -2.45 13.67
N CYS A 166 5.13 -1.77 12.75
CA CYS A 166 4.52 -2.38 11.56
C CYS A 166 3.57 -3.56 11.88
N GLY A 167 2.81 -3.51 12.98
CA GLY A 167 1.94 -4.61 13.44
C GLY A 167 2.63 -5.66 14.32
N GLY A 168 3.91 -5.49 14.68
CA GLY A 168 4.60 -6.32 15.65
C GLY A 168 4.11 -6.07 17.08
N GLY A 169 4.03 -7.12 17.90
CA GLY A 169 3.58 -7.01 19.29
C GLY A 169 4.61 -6.34 20.21
N LYS A 170 4.15 -5.52 21.17
CA LYS A 170 5.01 -4.94 22.22
C LYS A 170 5.46 -6.01 23.22
N GLY A 171 6.73 -6.01 23.60
CA GLY A 171 7.26 -6.86 24.67
C GLY A 171 6.65 -6.55 26.04
N GLY A 172 6.61 -7.57 26.91
CA GLY A 172 6.18 -7.43 28.31
C GLY A 172 7.21 -6.68 29.15
N ASN A 173 6.78 -5.84 30.08
CA ASN A 173 7.70 -5.19 31.02
C ASN A 173 8.19 -6.20 32.06
N GLY A 174 9.39 -5.96 32.59
CA GLY A 174 9.91 -6.76 33.69
C GLY A 174 9.14 -6.56 35.00
N GLY A 175 9.28 -7.52 35.91
CA GLY A 175 8.65 -7.46 37.23
C GLY A 175 9.28 -6.39 38.11
N ASN A 176 8.45 -5.74 38.95
CA ASN A 176 8.88 -4.73 39.90
C ASN A 176 9.11 -5.35 41.29
N LEU A 177 10.06 -4.78 42.02
CA LEU A 177 10.38 -5.15 43.38
C LEU A 177 9.52 -4.38 44.39
N VAL A 178 8.21 -4.67 44.41
CA VAL A 178 7.35 -4.35 45.56
C VAL A 178 7.38 -5.51 46.57
N THR A 179 6.84 -5.34 47.78
CA THR A 179 6.72 -6.45 48.74
C THR A 179 5.26 -6.93 48.78
N PRO A 180 4.94 -8.14 48.29
CA PRO A 180 5.83 -9.16 47.67
C PRO A 180 6.27 -8.80 46.23
N PRO A 181 7.40 -9.36 45.73
CA PRO A 181 7.88 -9.12 44.36
C PRO A 181 6.81 -9.48 43.34
N THR A 182 6.85 -8.86 42.16
CA THR A 182 5.90 -9.16 41.08
C THR A 182 6.52 -9.96 39.96
N ASN A 183 5.66 -10.74 39.31
CA ASN A 183 5.89 -11.30 38.00
C ASN A 183 6.18 -10.18 36.98
N GLY A 184 6.83 -10.53 35.87
CA GLY A 184 6.82 -9.69 34.68
C GLY A 184 5.42 -9.59 34.07
N ASP A 185 5.27 -8.69 33.12
CA ASP A 185 4.07 -8.64 32.27
C ASP A 185 4.21 -9.67 31.13
N PRO A 186 3.11 -10.30 30.69
CA PRO A 186 3.12 -11.06 29.45
C PRO A 186 3.38 -10.13 28.26
N GLY A 187 3.81 -10.70 27.13
CA GLY A 187 3.85 -10.00 25.86
C GLY A 187 2.45 -9.54 25.40
N GLY A 188 2.38 -8.48 24.58
CA GLY A 188 1.13 -7.93 24.02
C GLY A 188 0.21 -8.98 23.34
N VAL A 189 -1.09 -8.69 23.35
CA VAL A 189 -2.23 -9.64 23.21
C VAL A 189 -2.59 -10.13 21.80
N ASP A 190 -1.99 -9.62 20.73
CA ASP A 190 -2.52 -9.82 19.37
C ASP A 190 -2.03 -11.11 18.68
N LEU A 191 -0.96 -11.72 19.20
CA LEU A 191 -0.39 -13.01 18.79
C LEU A 191 0.01 -13.76 20.06
N ILE A 192 0.21 -15.08 20.04
CA ILE A 192 0.61 -15.84 21.24
C ILE A 192 1.86 -15.19 21.86
N GLY A 193 1.65 -14.38 22.88
CA GLY A 193 2.69 -13.64 23.57
C GLY A 193 3.48 -14.59 24.46
N GLY A 194 4.72 -14.22 24.75
CA GLY A 194 5.51 -14.90 25.76
C GLY A 194 4.84 -14.76 27.12
N GLY A 195 4.71 -15.88 27.84
CA GLY A 195 4.22 -15.90 29.20
C GLY A 195 5.09 -15.02 30.12
N ALA A 196 4.49 -14.48 31.16
CA ALA A 196 5.22 -13.73 32.18
C ALA A 196 6.19 -14.65 32.94
N GLY A 197 7.40 -14.17 33.24
CA GLY A 197 8.28 -14.83 34.19
C GLY A 197 7.74 -14.61 35.61
N PRO A 198 7.42 -15.65 36.39
CA PRO A 198 6.91 -15.45 37.74
C PRO A 198 8.01 -15.04 38.73
N SER A 199 7.62 -14.33 39.77
CA SER A 199 8.45 -14.14 40.96
C SER A 199 8.19 -15.29 41.94
N ILE A 200 9.23 -16.05 42.30
CA ILE A 200 9.13 -17.18 43.24
C ILE A 200 10.10 -17.02 44.41
N ASP A 201 9.53 -16.97 45.62
CA ASP A 201 10.22 -16.96 46.91
C ASP A 201 11.23 -15.80 47.13
N LEU A 202 11.61 -15.58 48.39
CA LEU A 202 12.49 -14.53 48.91
C LEU A 202 13.95 -14.57 48.39
N LEU A 203 14.24 -15.23 47.27
CA LEU A 203 15.61 -15.43 46.80
C LEU A 203 15.80 -15.52 45.26
N LYS A 204 14.74 -15.65 44.44
CA LYS A 204 14.87 -16.03 43.01
C LYS A 204 13.83 -15.38 42.08
N GLY A 205 14.18 -15.15 40.81
CA GLY A 205 13.26 -14.69 39.76
C GLY A 205 13.35 -15.60 38.52
N GLN A 206 12.21 -15.92 37.89
CA GLN A 206 12.19 -16.75 36.66
C GLN A 206 12.22 -15.90 35.39
N GLY A 207 12.78 -16.45 34.32
CA GLY A 207 12.84 -15.80 33.02
C GLY A 207 11.47 -15.71 32.35
N GLY A 208 11.25 -14.67 31.55
CA GLY A 208 10.04 -14.50 30.74
C GLY A 208 10.00 -15.48 29.57
N GLY A 209 8.79 -15.93 29.21
CA GLY A 209 8.56 -16.75 28.02
C GLY A 209 8.91 -16.00 26.73
N GLY A 210 9.42 -16.71 25.74
CA GLY A 210 9.66 -16.18 24.40
C GLY A 210 8.37 -15.97 23.62
N GLY A 211 8.36 -15.00 22.71
CA GLY A 211 7.23 -14.66 21.87
C GLY A 211 7.01 -15.64 20.74
N GLY A 212 5.75 -16.05 20.55
CA GLY A 212 5.32 -16.92 19.45
C GLY A 212 5.47 -16.32 18.05
N ALA A 213 5.27 -17.13 17.01
CA ALA A 213 5.36 -16.80 15.58
C ALA A 213 4.51 -17.81 14.77
N TYR A 214 4.93 -18.29 13.59
CA TYR A 214 4.10 -19.16 12.70
C TYR A 214 4.67 -20.57 12.42
N THR A 215 3.84 -21.65 12.44
CA THR A 215 4.23 -23.07 12.11
C THR A 215 3.33 -23.63 11.02
N ASP A 216 3.84 -24.56 10.21
CA ASP A 216 3.07 -25.52 9.42
C ASP A 216 2.71 -26.77 10.24
N ASN A 217 1.57 -26.80 10.95
CA ASN A 217 0.91 -28.10 11.13
C ASN A 217 -0.60 -28.03 11.35
N LEU A 218 -1.29 -28.76 10.46
CA LEU A 218 -2.71 -29.11 10.43
C LEU A 218 -3.16 -30.03 11.59
N PHE A 219 -2.59 -29.89 12.80
CA PHE A 219 -2.96 -30.74 13.93
C PHE A 219 -3.59 -29.97 15.09
N THR A 220 -4.69 -30.56 15.55
CA THR A 220 -5.60 -30.20 16.64
C THR A 220 -4.91 -29.65 17.90
N GLU A 221 -5.50 -28.56 18.41
CA GLU A 221 -5.22 -27.87 19.67
C GLU A 221 -3.82 -27.24 19.80
N VAL A 222 -3.75 -25.95 19.46
CA VAL A 222 -2.79 -25.01 20.04
C VAL A 222 -3.00 -25.04 21.56
N GLN A 223 -2.13 -25.71 22.29
CA GLN A 223 -1.94 -25.37 23.70
C GLN A 223 -1.30 -23.97 23.71
N ASP A 224 -1.90 -23.05 24.46
CA ASP A 224 -1.22 -21.85 24.96
C ASP A 224 0.19 -22.26 25.44
N PRO A 225 1.26 -21.46 25.27
CA PRO A 225 2.49 -21.72 25.97
C PRO A 225 2.11 -21.64 27.43
N THR A 226 2.00 -22.81 28.06
CA THR A 226 1.83 -22.92 29.49
C THR A 226 2.90 -22.02 30.10
N ASP A 227 2.47 -21.12 30.99
CA ASP A 227 3.36 -20.28 31.80
C ASP A 227 4.60 -21.11 32.19
N GLY A 228 5.79 -20.48 32.14
CA GLY A 228 7.04 -21.15 32.47
C GLY A 228 6.85 -22.02 33.71
N ASP A 229 7.18 -23.30 33.61
CA ASP A 229 6.84 -24.31 34.61
C ASP A 229 7.19 -23.82 36.03
N ASP A 230 6.14 -23.52 36.82
CA ASP A 230 6.20 -23.03 38.20
C ASP A 230 6.96 -23.99 39.16
N SER A 231 7.34 -25.19 38.69
CA SER A 231 7.81 -26.26 39.57
C SER A 231 9.31 -26.24 39.91
N ALA A 232 10.14 -25.40 39.27
CA ALA A 232 11.55 -25.27 39.66
C ALA A 232 12.13 -23.85 39.46
N ALA A 233 12.99 -23.42 40.38
CA ALA A 233 13.62 -22.11 40.31
C ALA A 233 14.74 -22.03 39.26
N GLY A 234 14.85 -20.90 38.55
CA GLY A 234 15.85 -20.69 37.49
C GLY A 234 15.54 -21.41 36.17
N VAL A 235 14.29 -21.85 35.96
CA VAL A 235 13.84 -22.41 34.69
C VAL A 235 13.71 -21.26 33.69
N GLY A 236 14.27 -21.46 32.49
CA GLY A 236 14.17 -20.48 31.43
C GLY A 236 12.78 -20.44 30.80
N GLY A 237 12.39 -19.30 30.24
CA GLY A 237 11.11 -19.19 29.55
C GLY A 237 10.99 -20.16 28.37
N LEU A 238 9.78 -20.64 28.09
CA LEU A 238 9.55 -21.48 26.91
C LEU A 238 9.83 -20.70 25.63
N LYS A 239 10.30 -21.38 24.59
CA LYS A 239 10.40 -20.79 23.25
C LYS A 239 8.98 -20.45 22.75
N GLY A 240 8.87 -19.38 21.98
CA GLY A 240 7.63 -19.02 21.30
C GLY A 240 6.99 -20.18 20.53
N ILE A 241 5.67 -20.31 20.65
CA ILE A 241 4.88 -21.25 19.86
C ILE A 241 4.65 -20.67 18.47
N GLN A 242 4.79 -21.50 17.45
CA GLN A 242 4.46 -21.09 16.11
C GLN A 242 3.03 -21.54 15.71
N VAL A 243 2.21 -20.67 15.12
CA VAL A 243 0.77 -20.88 14.78
C VAL A 243 0.55 -21.07 13.27
N ALA A 244 -0.36 -21.95 12.87
CA ALA A 244 -0.72 -22.16 11.45
C ALA A 244 -1.54 -20.99 10.87
N ASP A 245 -0.97 -20.29 9.89
CA ASP A 245 -1.67 -19.27 9.10
C ASP A 245 -1.29 -19.37 7.62
N ASN A 246 -1.91 -20.37 7.02
CA ASN A 246 -1.73 -20.83 5.66
C ASN A 246 -2.23 -19.83 4.60
N ALA A 247 -2.95 -18.78 5.00
CA ALA A 247 -3.52 -17.79 4.09
C ALA A 247 -2.94 -16.38 4.28
N PHE A 248 -1.90 -16.21 5.11
CA PHE A 248 -1.40 -14.90 5.55
C PHE A 248 -2.54 -14.02 6.10
N ARG A 249 -3.47 -14.61 6.86
CA ARG A 249 -4.66 -13.95 7.45
C ARG A 249 -4.38 -13.31 8.80
N ILE A 250 -3.40 -13.80 9.55
CA ILE A 250 -2.96 -13.28 10.86
C ILE A 250 -1.49 -12.92 10.68
N VAL A 251 -1.13 -11.65 10.85
CA VAL A 251 0.13 -11.12 10.34
C VAL A 251 0.84 -10.35 11.46
N GLY A 252 2.13 -10.67 11.73
CA GLY A 252 2.99 -10.08 12.77
C GLY A 252 3.81 -11.12 13.56
N GLY A 253 4.90 -10.70 14.20
CA GLY A 253 5.65 -11.53 15.16
C GLY A 253 5.08 -11.39 16.57
N GLY A 254 5.03 -12.49 17.32
CA GLY A 254 4.62 -12.47 18.72
C GLY A 254 5.65 -11.79 19.61
N SER A 255 5.22 -11.24 20.73
CA SER A 255 6.05 -10.49 21.66
C SER A 255 6.62 -11.38 22.76
N GLY A 256 7.85 -11.10 23.22
CA GLY A 256 8.42 -11.77 24.39
C GLY A 256 7.82 -11.27 25.70
N GLY A 257 7.71 -12.15 26.70
CA GLY A 257 7.28 -11.81 28.05
C GLY A 257 8.40 -11.20 28.90
N GLY A 258 8.05 -10.40 29.89
CA GLY A 258 9.01 -9.85 30.84
C GLY A 258 9.47 -10.88 31.87
N GLY A 259 10.71 -10.73 32.35
CA GLY A 259 11.27 -11.54 33.42
C GLY A 259 10.69 -11.17 34.79
N GLY A 260 10.66 -12.13 35.71
CA GLY A 260 10.22 -11.92 37.09
C GLY A 260 11.28 -11.21 37.94
N SER A 261 10.82 -10.40 38.90
CA SER A 261 11.71 -9.77 39.90
C SER A 261 12.15 -10.74 40.99
N THR A 262 13.18 -10.35 41.76
CA THR A 262 13.65 -11.13 42.92
C THR A 262 13.96 -10.24 44.12
N PHE A 263 13.52 -10.67 45.31
CA PHE A 263 13.73 -9.97 46.58
C PHE A 263 14.44 -10.86 47.59
N SER A 264 15.70 -10.56 47.92
CA SER A 264 16.55 -11.22 48.90
C SER A 264 16.66 -10.37 50.16
N ASN A 265 15.77 -10.58 51.14
CA ASN A 265 15.78 -9.87 52.44
C ASN A 265 17.07 -10.08 53.28
N ALA A 266 18.06 -10.82 52.76
CA ALA A 266 19.34 -11.10 53.39
C ALA A 266 20.48 -10.16 52.97
N THR A 267 20.44 -9.59 51.74
CA THR A 267 21.50 -8.68 51.24
C THR A 267 20.98 -7.77 50.13
N LEU A 268 20.96 -6.44 50.35
CA LEU A 268 20.49 -5.42 49.38
C LEU A 268 21.19 -5.45 48.00
N GLY A 269 22.35 -6.12 47.88
CA GLY A 269 23.08 -6.26 46.61
C GLY A 269 22.59 -7.38 45.70
N GLU A 270 21.56 -8.13 46.12
CA GLU A 270 20.98 -9.25 45.37
C GLU A 270 19.56 -8.98 44.86
N ASP A 271 18.97 -7.88 45.32
CA ASP A 271 17.65 -7.39 44.90
C ASP A 271 17.72 -6.84 43.47
N SER A 272 16.82 -7.30 42.61
CA SER A 272 16.77 -6.85 41.22
C SER A 272 15.37 -6.94 40.61
N VAL A 273 15.09 -6.03 39.70
CA VAL A 273 13.85 -6.02 38.90
C VAL A 273 14.06 -6.82 37.62
N GLY A 274 13.03 -7.53 37.17
CA GLY A 274 13.12 -8.39 36.00
C GLY A 274 13.38 -7.60 34.72
N ALA A 275 13.96 -8.24 33.71
CA ALA A 275 14.20 -7.60 32.42
C ALA A 275 12.91 -7.48 31.58
N GLY A 276 12.87 -6.54 30.64
CA GLY A 276 11.81 -6.43 29.64
C GLY A 276 11.94 -7.49 28.54
N GLY A 277 10.81 -7.94 28.00
CA GLY A 277 10.76 -8.83 26.84
C GLY A 277 11.00 -8.08 25.52
N GLY A 278 11.55 -8.77 24.52
CA GLY A 278 11.74 -8.23 23.17
C GLY A 278 10.43 -8.12 22.39
N ALA A 279 10.32 -7.11 21.52
CA ALA A 279 9.14 -6.94 20.68
C ALA A 279 9.10 -7.93 19.51
N GLY A 280 7.90 -8.23 19.04
CA GLY A 280 7.72 -9.02 17.82
C GLY A 280 8.10 -8.24 16.56
N GLY A 281 8.62 -8.93 15.56
CA GLY A 281 8.87 -8.37 14.23
C GLY A 281 7.57 -7.97 13.52
N GLY A 282 7.62 -6.92 12.72
CA GLY A 282 6.44 -6.40 12.03
C GLY A 282 6.10 -7.09 10.72
N ILE A 283 5.30 -6.42 9.92
CA ILE A 283 4.72 -6.95 8.67
C ILE A 283 5.12 -6.03 7.53
N ILE A 284 5.71 -6.63 6.50
CA ILE A 284 6.06 -5.98 5.24
C ILE A 284 5.34 -6.70 4.11
N ASN A 285 4.46 -5.99 3.39
CA ASN A 285 3.82 -6.48 2.18
C ASN A 285 4.16 -5.57 1.00
N ILE A 286 4.84 -6.13 0.01
CA ILE A 286 5.30 -5.43 -1.17
C ILE A 286 4.65 -6.07 -2.40
N VAL A 287 4.01 -5.26 -3.23
CA VAL A 287 3.46 -5.68 -4.53
C VAL A 287 4.02 -4.75 -5.60
N VAL A 288 4.67 -5.30 -6.60
CA VAL A 288 5.35 -4.55 -7.65
C VAL A 288 4.90 -5.09 -9.00
N LEU A 289 4.61 -4.22 -9.96
CA LEU A 289 4.24 -4.60 -11.32
C LEU A 289 5.48 -4.74 -12.23
N GLY A 290 6.56 -4.02 -11.94
CA GLY A 290 7.89 -4.14 -12.55
C GLY A 290 8.84 -5.10 -11.82
N ASP A 291 10.14 -5.01 -12.10
CA ASP A 291 11.16 -5.83 -11.44
C ASP A 291 11.43 -5.38 -9.99
N VAL A 292 11.87 -6.31 -9.14
CA VAL A 292 12.33 -6.01 -7.77
C VAL A 292 13.80 -6.36 -7.64
N ASN A 293 14.61 -5.38 -7.25
CA ASN A 293 16.04 -5.54 -7.04
C ASN A 293 16.41 -5.13 -5.61
N ILE A 294 16.87 -6.10 -4.83
CA ILE A 294 17.46 -5.88 -3.50
C ILE A 294 18.96 -6.07 -3.66
N SER A 295 19.71 -4.96 -3.73
CA SER A 295 21.15 -5.01 -4.01
C SER A 295 21.94 -5.54 -2.82
N ALA A 296 23.25 -5.75 -2.99
CA ALA A 296 24.12 -6.26 -1.94
C ALA A 296 24.16 -5.43 -0.64
N THR A 297 23.78 -4.15 -0.68
CA THR A 297 23.61 -3.32 0.53
C THR A 297 22.17 -3.22 1.01
N GLY A 298 21.23 -3.64 0.16
CA GLY A 298 19.80 -3.65 0.39
C GLY A 298 19.39 -4.61 1.50
N LYS A 299 18.47 -4.17 2.35
CA LYS A 299 17.93 -4.98 3.43
C LYS A 299 16.42 -4.80 3.59
N VAL A 300 15.72 -5.89 3.84
CA VAL A 300 14.30 -5.90 4.23
C VAL A 300 14.17 -6.74 5.50
N LEU A 301 13.91 -6.10 6.63
CA LEU A 301 14.01 -6.70 7.96
C LEU A 301 12.68 -6.63 8.71
N ALA A 302 12.29 -7.75 9.31
CA ALA A 302 11.14 -7.90 10.19
C ALA A 302 11.52 -8.84 11.34
N ASN A 303 12.70 -8.64 11.95
CA ASN A 303 13.20 -9.50 13.01
C ASN A 303 12.47 -9.25 14.34
N GLY A 304 12.39 -10.27 15.20
CA GLY A 304 12.03 -10.09 16.59
C GLY A 304 13.17 -9.45 17.38
N GLY A 305 12.82 -8.58 18.34
CA GLY A 305 13.75 -7.99 19.27
C GLY A 305 14.24 -8.99 20.32
N ALA A 306 15.46 -8.81 20.81
CA ALA A 306 16.01 -9.62 21.88
C ALA A 306 15.33 -9.28 23.22
N GLY A 307 15.21 -10.27 24.10
CA GLY A 307 14.83 -10.04 25.48
C GLY A 307 15.97 -9.39 26.27
N GLY A 308 15.63 -8.53 27.21
CA GLY A 308 16.60 -7.91 28.10
C GLY A 308 17.27 -8.94 29.01
N GLY A 309 18.54 -8.75 29.32
CA GLY A 309 19.29 -9.62 30.23
C GLY A 309 20.37 -8.84 30.97
N ASP A 310 21.17 -9.55 31.76
CA ASP A 310 22.38 -9.01 32.37
C ASP A 310 23.45 -10.12 32.49
N ASN A 311 24.70 -9.73 32.20
CA ASN A 311 25.87 -10.58 32.40
C ASN A 311 26.45 -10.48 33.83
N GLY A 312 25.85 -9.67 34.70
CA GLY A 312 26.26 -9.41 36.07
C GLY A 312 25.75 -10.40 37.13
N THR A 313 25.75 -9.96 38.39
CA THR A 313 25.41 -10.77 39.58
C THR A 313 23.94 -10.68 39.99
N LEU A 314 23.13 -9.92 39.26
CA LEU A 314 21.72 -9.69 39.56
C LEU A 314 20.91 -10.96 39.31
N ARG A 315 19.95 -11.25 40.20
CA ARG A 315 19.28 -12.56 40.30
C ARG A 315 17.88 -12.61 39.68
N ALA A 316 17.41 -11.52 39.10
CA ALA A 316 16.13 -11.48 38.42
C ALA A 316 16.15 -12.28 37.11
N GLY A 317 14.97 -12.58 36.57
CA GLY A 317 14.86 -13.30 35.31
C GLY A 317 15.14 -12.43 34.09
N GLY A 318 15.70 -13.04 33.04
CA GLY A 318 15.82 -12.44 31.72
C GLY A 318 14.47 -12.33 31.02
N GLY A 319 14.30 -11.33 30.15
CA GLY A 319 13.10 -11.21 29.32
C GLY A 319 13.13 -12.19 28.14
N GLY A 320 11.96 -12.62 27.67
CA GLY A 320 11.85 -13.46 26.47
C GLY A 320 12.13 -12.67 25.19
N GLY A 321 12.66 -13.33 24.16
CA GLY A 321 12.85 -12.76 22.83
C GLY A 321 11.54 -12.68 22.05
N GLY A 322 11.37 -11.67 21.21
CA GLY A 322 10.22 -11.55 20.31
C GLY A 322 10.31 -12.50 19.12
N GLY A 323 9.18 -12.92 18.59
CA GLY A 323 9.08 -13.71 17.37
C GLY A 323 9.38 -12.88 16.12
N GLY A 324 9.90 -13.53 15.08
CA GLY A 324 10.07 -12.92 13.78
C GLY A 324 8.75 -12.58 13.09
N GLY A 325 8.78 -11.56 12.24
CA GLY A 325 7.61 -11.01 11.55
C GLY A 325 7.25 -11.73 10.25
N SER A 326 6.60 -11.00 9.34
CA SER A 326 6.20 -11.51 8.02
C SER A 326 6.64 -10.57 6.91
N ILE A 327 7.38 -11.11 5.94
CA ILE A 327 7.77 -10.38 4.73
C ILE A 327 7.13 -11.07 3.52
N SER A 328 6.49 -10.30 2.65
CA SER A 328 5.97 -10.80 1.37
C SER A 328 6.29 -9.83 0.26
N ILE A 329 6.79 -10.34 -0.87
CA ILE A 329 7.17 -9.55 -2.04
C ILE A 329 6.63 -10.27 -3.28
N PHE A 330 5.78 -9.60 -4.05
CA PHE A 330 5.11 -10.19 -5.20
C PHE A 330 5.30 -9.33 -6.45
N THR A 331 5.71 -9.97 -7.56
CA THR A 331 5.78 -9.31 -8.87
C THR A 331 5.50 -10.28 -10.02
N PRO A 332 4.82 -9.88 -11.10
CA PRO A 332 4.73 -10.72 -12.31
C PRO A 332 6.00 -10.67 -13.17
N LYS A 333 7.07 -10.03 -12.69
CA LYS A 333 8.39 -9.92 -13.33
C LYS A 333 9.43 -10.72 -12.52
N ASN A 334 10.66 -10.24 -12.38
CA ASN A 334 11.71 -10.97 -11.66
C ASN A 334 11.98 -10.34 -10.29
N ILE A 335 12.39 -11.17 -9.33
CA ILE A 335 12.98 -10.72 -8.07
C ILE A 335 14.46 -11.11 -8.06
N THR A 336 15.34 -10.12 -7.85
CA THR A 336 16.78 -10.34 -7.61
C THR A 336 17.13 -9.94 -6.18
N VAL A 337 17.74 -10.86 -5.41
CA VAL A 337 18.14 -10.63 -4.02
C VAL A 337 19.64 -10.88 -3.84
N ASP A 338 20.45 -9.84 -4.02
CA ASP A 338 21.88 -9.85 -3.66
C ASP A 338 22.11 -9.42 -2.20
N GLY A 339 21.12 -8.76 -1.59
CA GLY A 339 21.14 -8.21 -0.23
C GLY A 339 20.67 -9.18 0.85
N VAL A 340 19.87 -8.68 1.82
CA VAL A 340 19.33 -9.50 2.92
C VAL A 340 17.82 -9.31 3.05
N VAL A 341 17.08 -10.41 3.19
CA VAL A 341 15.65 -10.40 3.56
C VAL A 341 15.46 -11.29 4.77
N GLU A 342 15.05 -10.71 5.90
CA GLU A 342 15.14 -11.39 7.18
C GLU A 342 13.93 -11.18 8.10
N ALA A 343 13.40 -12.27 8.65
CA ALA A 343 12.37 -12.28 9.69
C ALA A 343 12.73 -13.27 10.81
N LYS A 344 13.95 -13.15 11.35
CA LYS A 344 14.48 -14.00 12.42
C LYS A 344 13.78 -13.78 13.76
N ALA A 345 13.84 -14.80 14.59
CA ALA A 345 13.50 -14.70 16.00
C ALA A 345 14.50 -13.85 16.78
N GLY A 346 14.01 -13.14 17.79
CA GLY A 346 14.83 -12.53 18.83
C GLY A 346 15.36 -13.57 19.82
N ALA A 347 16.58 -13.35 20.31
CA ALA A 347 17.15 -14.17 21.37
C ALA A 347 16.47 -13.88 22.72
N GLY A 348 16.37 -14.89 23.58
CA GLY A 348 16.00 -14.68 24.98
C GLY A 348 17.13 -13.98 25.75
N GLY A 349 16.77 -13.18 26.75
CA GLY A 349 17.72 -12.50 27.60
C GLY A 349 18.47 -13.48 28.50
N LEU A 350 19.80 -13.42 28.48
CA LEU A 350 20.64 -14.29 29.30
C LEU A 350 20.82 -13.72 30.71
N THR A 351 20.94 -14.62 31.69
CA THR A 351 21.25 -14.31 33.08
C THR A 351 22.42 -15.18 33.57
N ASN A 352 23.51 -14.56 34.03
CA ASN A 352 24.68 -15.30 34.56
C ASN A 352 24.56 -15.64 36.06
N ALA A 353 23.49 -15.20 36.73
CA ALA A 353 23.31 -15.45 38.14
C ALA A 353 22.73 -16.84 38.39
N ALA A 354 23.29 -17.56 39.37
CA ALA A 354 22.90 -18.94 39.72
C ALA A 354 21.42 -19.13 40.13
N ASN A 355 20.63 -18.06 40.19
CA ASN A 355 19.26 -18.03 40.67
C ASN A 355 18.28 -17.29 39.73
N GLY A 356 18.76 -16.65 38.66
CA GLY A 356 17.93 -16.04 37.61
C GLY A 356 17.70 -17.04 36.48
N GLY A 357 16.48 -17.09 35.94
CA GLY A 357 16.19 -17.88 34.75
C GLY A 357 16.42 -17.09 33.47
N ASP A 358 16.99 -17.73 32.44
CA ASP A 358 17.11 -17.14 31.11
C ASP A 358 15.74 -16.93 30.45
N GLY A 359 15.61 -15.90 29.62
CA GLY A 359 14.42 -15.72 28.80
C GLY A 359 14.30 -16.79 27.72
N GLY A 360 13.07 -17.14 27.36
CA GLY A 360 12.80 -17.99 26.20
C GLY A 360 13.13 -17.28 24.89
N GLY A 361 13.69 -17.99 23.91
CA GLY A 361 13.88 -17.44 22.56
C GLY A 361 12.55 -17.22 21.84
N GLY A 362 12.50 -16.24 20.95
CA GLY A 362 11.36 -16.09 20.05
C GLY A 362 11.29 -17.26 19.05
N SER A 363 10.17 -17.36 18.34
CA SER A 363 10.05 -18.24 17.17
C SER A 363 10.32 -17.51 15.87
N SER A 364 10.75 -18.26 14.87
CA SER A 364 11.10 -17.73 13.55
C SER A 364 9.86 -17.17 12.85
N GLY A 365 10.04 -16.07 12.09
CA GLY A 365 9.01 -15.48 11.25
C GLY A 365 8.82 -16.23 9.94
N ARG A 366 8.50 -15.50 8.86
CA ARG A 366 8.34 -16.06 7.51
C ARG A 366 8.60 -15.03 6.42
N THR A 367 9.16 -15.48 5.31
CA THR A 367 9.33 -14.68 4.08
C THR A 367 8.67 -15.38 2.90
N TRP A 368 7.92 -14.66 2.06
CA TRP A 368 7.30 -15.22 0.85
C TRP A 368 7.52 -14.30 -0.34
N LEU A 369 8.55 -14.62 -1.13
CA LEU A 369 8.95 -13.87 -2.30
C LEU A 369 8.52 -14.66 -3.53
N LEU A 370 7.62 -14.10 -4.35
CA LEU A 370 7.16 -14.73 -5.58
C LEU A 370 7.28 -13.81 -6.77
N ASP A 371 7.82 -14.37 -7.84
CA ASP A 371 7.95 -13.73 -9.12
C ASP A 371 7.31 -14.57 -10.24
N ALA A 372 7.61 -14.27 -11.50
CA ALA A 372 6.97 -14.87 -12.68
C ALA A 372 7.19 -16.39 -12.83
N ASP A 373 8.35 -16.86 -12.39
CA ASP A 373 8.83 -18.23 -12.53
C ASP A 373 9.14 -18.93 -11.19
N ALA A 374 8.98 -18.21 -10.08
CA ALA A 374 9.26 -18.66 -8.72
C ALA A 374 10.72 -19.01 -8.48
N LEU A 375 11.63 -18.31 -9.16
CA LEU A 375 13.08 -18.49 -9.04
C LEU A 375 13.76 -17.16 -8.72
N LEU A 376 14.30 -17.04 -7.51
CA LEU A 376 14.99 -15.81 -7.11
C LEU A 376 16.36 -15.69 -7.80
N GLY A 377 16.63 -14.52 -8.38
CA GLY A 377 17.95 -14.13 -8.89
C GLY A 377 18.92 -13.71 -7.78
N GLY A 378 20.22 -13.55 -8.11
CA GLY A 378 21.20 -12.88 -7.22
C GLY A 378 21.79 -13.70 -6.06
N GLY A 379 21.67 -15.03 -6.08
CA GLY A 379 21.99 -15.85 -4.90
C GLY A 379 20.90 -15.81 -3.82
N GLY A 380 19.72 -15.30 -4.18
CA GLY A 380 18.65 -14.90 -3.27
C GLY A 380 18.20 -15.93 -2.24
N ASP A 381 18.12 -17.21 -2.59
CA ASP A 381 17.64 -18.23 -1.64
C ASP A 381 18.50 -18.33 -0.37
N ALA A 382 19.81 -18.07 -0.45
CA ALA A 382 20.70 -18.10 0.71
C ALA A 382 20.61 -16.84 1.59
N ASN A 383 20.00 -15.78 1.06
CA ASN A 383 19.92 -14.46 1.67
C ASN A 383 18.52 -14.13 2.23
N VAL A 384 17.61 -15.10 2.15
CA VAL A 384 16.21 -15.00 2.57
C VAL A 384 16.03 -15.95 3.76
N GLU A 385 15.72 -15.41 4.95
CA GLU A 385 15.64 -16.22 6.17
C GLU A 385 14.59 -15.71 7.18
N PRO A 386 13.70 -16.57 7.70
CA PRO A 386 13.40 -17.93 7.25
C PRO A 386 12.48 -17.91 6.02
N ASP A 387 12.72 -18.81 5.07
CA ASP A 387 11.79 -19.05 3.96
C ASP A 387 10.45 -19.59 4.48
N ALA A 388 9.35 -19.27 3.79
CA ALA A 388 8.04 -19.79 4.14
C ALA A 388 7.97 -21.29 3.82
N GLU A 389 7.59 -22.10 4.80
CA GLU A 389 7.41 -23.55 4.66
C GLU A 389 6.08 -23.90 3.95
N LEU A 390 5.85 -23.36 2.75
CA LEU A 390 4.69 -23.70 1.94
C LEU A 390 4.89 -25.04 1.21
N ALA A 391 3.84 -25.85 1.11
CA ALA A 391 3.86 -27.07 0.30
C ALA A 391 4.07 -26.79 -1.20
N SER A 392 3.68 -25.60 -1.65
CA SER A 392 4.04 -25.01 -2.94
C SER A 392 3.98 -23.50 -2.83
N SER A 393 5.07 -22.81 -3.13
CA SER A 393 5.13 -21.34 -3.04
C SER A 393 4.26 -20.66 -4.10
N GLY A 394 3.98 -21.30 -5.24
CA GLY A 394 3.22 -20.72 -6.34
C GLY A 394 4.06 -19.76 -7.20
N PHE A 395 3.42 -18.93 -8.01
CA PHE A 395 4.06 -17.91 -8.84
C PHE A 395 3.10 -16.75 -9.11
N VAL A 396 3.62 -15.56 -9.44
CA VAL A 396 2.80 -14.39 -9.73
C VAL A 396 2.78 -14.15 -11.24
N ARG A 397 1.59 -14.03 -11.82
CA ARG A 397 1.46 -13.79 -13.27
C ARG A 397 0.28 -12.89 -13.59
N TYR A 398 0.27 -12.37 -14.81
CA TYR A 398 -0.90 -11.73 -15.38
C TYR A 398 -2.02 -12.77 -15.61
N LYS A 399 -3.26 -12.38 -15.30
CA LYS A 399 -4.42 -13.23 -15.58
C LYS A 399 -4.64 -13.34 -17.08
N THR A 400 -4.97 -14.52 -17.55
CA THR A 400 -5.50 -14.76 -18.90
C THR A 400 -7.02 -14.69 -18.89
N GLY A 401 -7.62 -14.20 -19.97
CA GLY A 401 -9.06 -14.08 -20.13
C GLY A 401 -9.48 -12.71 -20.64
N GLU A 402 -10.78 -12.47 -20.63
CA GLU A 402 -11.39 -11.20 -21.01
C GLU A 402 -11.51 -10.29 -19.79
N PHE A 403 -11.12 -9.02 -19.94
CA PHE A 403 -11.19 -7.98 -18.91
C PHE A 403 -11.77 -6.70 -19.49
N VAL A 404 -12.56 -6.00 -18.68
CA VAL A 404 -13.25 -4.77 -19.11
C VAL A 404 -12.78 -3.56 -18.32
N SER A 405 -12.61 -2.43 -19.01
CA SER A 405 -12.48 -1.10 -18.38
C SER A 405 -13.35 -0.08 -19.08
N GLU A 406 -14.06 0.72 -18.31
CA GLU A 406 -14.92 1.80 -18.80
C GLU A 406 -14.35 3.16 -18.41
N SER A 407 -14.70 4.18 -19.20
CA SER A 407 -14.40 5.58 -18.89
C SER A 407 -15.51 6.23 -18.06
N ILE A 408 -15.20 7.40 -17.50
CA ILE A 408 -16.22 8.38 -17.10
C ILE A 408 -16.99 8.91 -18.31
N SER A 409 -18.04 9.68 -18.05
CA SER A 409 -18.78 10.42 -19.08
C SER A 409 -17.99 11.62 -19.59
N TYR A 410 -17.84 11.73 -20.91
CA TYR A 410 -17.37 12.93 -21.60
C TYR A 410 -18.56 13.73 -22.12
N ASP A 411 -18.54 15.06 -21.96
CA ASP A 411 -19.51 15.97 -22.57
C ASP A 411 -19.00 16.40 -23.95
N LEU A 412 -19.73 16.04 -25.00
CA LEU A 412 -19.38 16.35 -26.38
C LEU A 412 -19.78 17.78 -26.77
N ASN A 413 -20.43 18.54 -25.87
CA ASN A 413 -20.88 19.92 -26.06
C ASN A 413 -21.84 20.13 -27.26
N ASN A 414 -22.44 19.07 -27.79
CA ASN A 414 -23.51 19.11 -28.79
C ASN A 414 -24.41 17.88 -28.61
N SER A 415 -25.71 17.98 -28.92
CA SER A 415 -26.65 16.85 -28.92
C SER A 415 -26.64 15.98 -30.18
N HIS A 416 -25.88 16.35 -31.21
CA HIS A 416 -25.72 15.64 -32.47
C HIS A 416 -24.27 15.66 -33.01
N PRO A 417 -23.27 15.26 -32.22
CA PRO A 417 -21.89 15.22 -32.69
C PRO A 417 -21.71 14.17 -33.80
N LEU A 418 -20.82 14.47 -34.74
CA LEU A 418 -20.34 13.53 -35.75
C LEU A 418 -19.04 12.91 -35.24
N ILE A 419 -19.02 11.59 -35.02
CA ILE A 419 -17.80 10.90 -34.59
C ILE A 419 -16.97 10.59 -35.83
N ASN A 420 -15.84 11.26 -35.98
CA ASN A 420 -14.99 11.16 -37.16
C ASN A 420 -14.12 9.89 -37.13
N SER A 421 -13.60 9.54 -35.95
CA SER A 421 -12.77 8.35 -35.74
C SER A 421 -12.74 7.95 -34.27
N ALA A 422 -12.61 6.66 -33.99
CA ALA A 422 -12.17 6.15 -32.68
C ALA A 422 -11.00 5.19 -32.89
N ILE A 423 -9.85 5.53 -32.33
CA ILE A 423 -8.58 4.83 -32.53
C ILE A 423 -8.14 4.28 -31.17
N LEU A 424 -7.79 3.01 -31.16
CA LEU A 424 -7.18 2.33 -30.03
C LEU A 424 -5.69 2.11 -30.33
N SER A 425 -4.81 2.60 -29.45
CA SER A 425 -3.38 2.28 -29.51
C SER A 425 -3.07 1.18 -28.50
N ALA A 426 -2.52 0.07 -28.97
CA ALA A 426 -2.28 -1.10 -28.13
C ALA A 426 -1.08 -1.90 -28.65
N ASP A 427 -0.33 -2.51 -27.73
CA ASP A 427 0.73 -3.49 -28.02
C ASP A 427 0.13 -4.89 -27.82
N LEU A 428 -0.11 -5.60 -28.93
CA LEU A 428 -1.06 -6.70 -28.98
C LEU A 428 -0.46 -8.02 -29.44
N LEU A 429 -0.80 -9.07 -28.70
CA LEU A 429 -0.73 -10.47 -29.11
C LEU A 429 -2.13 -11.06 -29.42
N SER A 430 -3.23 -10.39 -29.05
CA SER A 430 -4.61 -10.84 -29.31
C SER A 430 -5.66 -9.71 -29.39
N ASP A 431 -6.94 -10.08 -29.49
CA ASP A 431 -8.07 -9.17 -29.78
C ASP A 431 -8.35 -8.18 -28.65
N VAL A 432 -8.45 -6.89 -29.01
CA VAL A 432 -8.96 -5.81 -28.14
C VAL A 432 -10.07 -5.08 -28.86
N THR A 433 -11.14 -4.78 -28.14
CA THR A 433 -12.29 -4.07 -28.70
C THR A 433 -12.52 -2.76 -27.97
N LEU A 434 -12.82 -1.72 -28.76
CA LEU A 434 -13.26 -0.42 -28.30
C LEU A 434 -14.74 -0.26 -28.65
N GLN A 435 -15.56 -0.03 -27.64
CA GLN A 435 -16.99 0.25 -27.80
C GLN A 435 -17.31 1.63 -27.22
N LEU A 436 -18.28 2.30 -27.81
CA LEU A 436 -18.78 3.60 -27.36
C LEU A 436 -20.24 3.45 -26.91
N ALA A 437 -20.61 4.23 -25.90
CA ALA A 437 -21.99 4.39 -25.48
C ALA A 437 -22.34 5.88 -25.45
N PHE A 438 -23.57 6.21 -25.81
CA PHE A 438 -24.04 7.59 -25.89
C PHE A 438 -25.30 7.81 -25.05
N SER A 439 -25.45 9.02 -24.49
CA SER A 439 -26.61 9.39 -23.69
C SER A 439 -26.91 10.89 -23.76
N ASN A 440 -28.17 11.26 -23.54
CA ASN A 440 -28.60 12.65 -23.33
C ASN A 440 -28.34 13.14 -21.89
N SER A 441 -27.93 12.25 -20.99
CA SER A 441 -27.58 12.53 -19.60
C SER A 441 -26.16 12.05 -19.30
N ASN A 442 -25.47 12.73 -18.37
CA ASN A 442 -24.16 12.29 -17.88
C ASN A 442 -24.24 11.02 -17.01
N ASN A 443 -25.46 10.62 -16.61
CA ASN A 443 -25.74 9.38 -15.90
C ASN A 443 -26.18 8.29 -16.88
N PHE A 444 -25.31 7.29 -17.08
CA PHE A 444 -25.55 6.16 -17.97
C PHE A 444 -26.13 4.98 -17.17
N SER A 445 -27.46 4.92 -17.06
CA SER A 445 -28.12 3.73 -16.53
C SER A 445 -28.23 2.68 -17.64
N ALA A 446 -27.49 1.57 -17.53
CA ALA A 446 -27.46 0.48 -18.52
C ALA A 446 -27.08 0.95 -19.95
N PRO A 447 -25.83 1.41 -20.16
CA PRO A 447 -25.35 1.84 -21.49
C PRO A 447 -25.50 0.74 -22.54
N THR A 448 -25.95 1.13 -23.74
CA THR A 448 -25.86 0.28 -24.94
C THR A 448 -24.51 0.56 -25.61
N TRP A 449 -23.73 -0.50 -25.81
CA TRP A 449 -22.36 -0.40 -26.32
C TRP A 449 -22.30 -0.77 -27.79
N GLU A 450 -21.73 0.12 -28.60
CA GLU A 450 -21.62 -0.01 -30.04
C GLU A 450 -20.15 0.08 -30.47
N THR A 451 -19.73 -0.78 -31.40
CA THR A 451 -18.43 -0.64 -32.05
C THR A 451 -18.42 0.59 -32.96
N PHE A 452 -17.27 1.22 -33.14
CA PHE A 452 -17.17 2.42 -33.98
C PHE A 452 -17.61 2.22 -35.43
N GLU A 453 -17.48 1.01 -35.98
CA GLU A 453 -17.89 0.70 -37.35
C GLU A 453 -19.36 1.07 -37.60
N GLY A 454 -19.59 2.18 -38.32
CA GLY A 454 -20.92 2.67 -38.68
C GLY A 454 -21.45 3.87 -37.89
N LEU A 455 -20.72 4.38 -36.89
CA LEU A 455 -21.10 5.59 -36.16
C LEU A 455 -20.80 6.83 -37.02
N SER A 456 -21.84 7.42 -37.61
CA SER A 456 -21.73 8.72 -38.30
C SER A 456 -22.24 9.83 -37.39
N GLN A 457 -23.55 9.91 -37.15
CA GLN A 457 -24.15 10.92 -36.29
C GLN A 457 -24.89 10.27 -35.12
N VAL A 458 -24.60 10.72 -33.89
CA VAL A 458 -25.19 10.17 -32.67
C VAL A 458 -26.07 11.23 -31.99
N PRO A 459 -27.37 10.98 -31.73
CA PRO A 459 -28.28 11.96 -31.15
C PRO A 459 -28.13 12.03 -29.62
N SER A 460 -26.93 12.35 -29.14
CA SER A 460 -26.61 12.36 -27.72
C SER A 460 -25.45 13.30 -27.39
N ARG A 461 -25.54 13.92 -26.20
CA ARG A 461 -24.56 14.88 -25.72
C ARG A 461 -23.37 14.26 -25.00
N TYR A 462 -23.60 13.16 -24.32
CA TYR A 462 -22.58 12.53 -23.51
C TYR A 462 -22.12 11.22 -24.15
N MET A 463 -20.86 10.88 -23.92
CA MET A 463 -20.25 9.64 -24.40
C MET A 463 -19.45 8.97 -23.29
N ARG A 464 -19.42 7.64 -23.30
CA ARG A 464 -18.43 6.81 -22.60
C ARG A 464 -17.77 5.87 -23.60
N PHE A 465 -16.58 5.40 -23.27
CA PHE A 465 -15.99 4.27 -23.96
C PHE A 465 -15.77 3.09 -23.02
N ARG A 466 -15.75 1.90 -23.61
CA ARG A 466 -15.43 0.63 -22.98
C ARG A 466 -14.33 -0.04 -23.78
N ILE A 467 -13.31 -0.50 -23.08
CA ILE A 467 -12.24 -1.32 -23.62
C ILE A 467 -12.43 -2.72 -23.08
N THR A 468 -12.48 -3.70 -23.98
CA THR A 468 -12.44 -5.12 -23.62
C THR A 468 -11.13 -5.70 -24.12
N LEU A 469 -10.27 -6.11 -23.18
CA LEU A 469 -8.95 -6.68 -23.41
C LEU A 469 -9.01 -8.19 -23.20
N ASN A 470 -8.82 -8.98 -24.25
CA ASN A 470 -8.61 -10.42 -24.11
C ASN A 470 -7.12 -10.69 -23.96
N ASN A 471 -6.65 -11.02 -22.76
CA ASN A 471 -5.26 -11.38 -22.52
C ASN A 471 -5.04 -12.89 -22.66
N GLN A 472 -4.18 -13.29 -23.58
CA GLN A 472 -3.87 -14.72 -23.83
C GLN A 472 -2.56 -15.19 -23.19
N SER A 473 -1.74 -14.27 -22.67
CA SER A 473 -0.39 -14.58 -22.20
C SER A 473 -0.19 -14.10 -20.76
N ALA A 474 0.21 -15.03 -19.89
CA ALA A 474 0.44 -14.77 -18.48
C ALA A 474 1.79 -14.08 -18.19
N LEU A 475 2.71 -14.07 -19.16
CA LEU A 475 4.08 -13.54 -19.04
C LEU A 475 4.30 -12.28 -19.89
N ASN A 476 3.68 -12.24 -21.07
CA ASN A 476 3.74 -11.13 -22.02
C ASN A 476 2.31 -10.59 -22.20
N PRO A 477 1.80 -9.78 -21.26
CA PRO A 477 0.42 -9.32 -21.32
C PRO A 477 0.20 -8.36 -22.48
N ASN A 478 -1.01 -8.34 -23.02
CA ASN A 478 -1.43 -7.25 -23.91
C ASN A 478 -1.57 -5.94 -23.14
N LYS A 479 -1.28 -4.83 -23.80
CA LYS A 479 -1.39 -3.49 -23.21
C LYS A 479 -2.16 -2.55 -24.13
N VAL A 480 -2.91 -1.63 -23.55
CA VAL A 480 -3.56 -0.54 -24.28
C VAL A 480 -2.98 0.78 -23.80
N SER A 481 -2.33 1.52 -24.69
CA SER A 481 -1.59 2.74 -24.35
C SER A 481 -2.38 4.03 -24.60
N ALA A 482 -3.39 4.00 -25.47
CA ALA A 482 -4.27 5.14 -25.65
C ALA A 482 -5.63 4.82 -26.28
N VAL A 483 -6.62 5.67 -26.01
CA VAL A 483 -7.84 5.83 -26.79
C VAL A 483 -7.94 7.26 -27.32
N THR A 484 -8.07 7.41 -28.63
CA THR A 484 -8.25 8.72 -29.28
C THR A 484 -9.57 8.74 -30.05
N ILE A 485 -10.47 9.65 -29.69
CA ILE A 485 -11.76 9.85 -30.34
C ILE A 485 -11.80 11.25 -30.92
N ASN A 486 -11.87 11.34 -32.25
CA ASN A 486 -12.05 12.60 -32.95
C ASN A 486 -13.53 12.78 -33.29
N TYR A 487 -14.07 13.95 -32.99
CA TYR A 487 -15.46 14.27 -33.29
C TYR A 487 -15.64 15.73 -33.72
N SER A 488 -16.69 15.99 -34.47
CA SER A 488 -17.08 17.34 -34.89
C SER A 488 -18.32 17.75 -34.10
N PRO A 489 -18.25 18.80 -33.26
CA PRO A 489 -19.36 19.24 -32.44
C PRO A 489 -20.44 20.00 -33.22
N PHE A 490 -20.49 19.99 -34.56
CA PHE A 490 -21.59 20.66 -35.29
C PHE A 490 -21.72 20.22 -36.77
N THR A 491 -22.98 20.06 -37.20
CA THR A 491 -23.53 20.73 -38.40
C THR A 491 -24.68 21.61 -37.95
N GLU A 492 -24.50 22.92 -38.00
CA GLU A 492 -25.56 23.89 -37.69
C GLU A 492 -26.52 23.82 -38.85
N ASP A 493 -27.59 23.03 -38.71
CA ASP A 493 -28.69 23.11 -39.66
C ASP A 493 -29.27 24.51 -39.49
N ASP A 494 -28.95 25.39 -40.46
CA ASP A 494 -29.63 26.66 -40.64
C ASP A 494 -31.13 26.37 -40.51
N PHE A 495 -31.73 26.86 -39.43
CA PHE A 495 -33.16 26.74 -39.24
C PHE A 495 -33.80 27.68 -40.26
N GLU A 496 -34.06 27.18 -41.47
CA GLU A 496 -34.87 27.91 -42.43
C GLU A 496 -36.27 28.07 -41.81
N PHE A 497 -36.57 29.28 -41.34
CA PHE A 497 -37.92 29.68 -41.03
C PHE A 497 -38.73 29.59 -42.32
N THR A 498 -39.34 28.43 -42.58
CA THR A 498 -40.41 28.33 -43.58
C THR A 498 -41.46 29.37 -43.18
N GLY A 499 -41.82 30.24 -44.11
CA GLY A 499 -42.75 31.35 -43.89
C GLY A 499 -44.15 30.86 -43.52
N ALA A 500 -44.33 30.42 -42.28
CA ALA A 500 -45.60 30.14 -41.64
C ALA A 500 -45.68 31.03 -40.41
N CYS A 501 -46.87 31.58 -40.15
CA CYS A 501 -47.16 32.54 -39.08
C CYS A 501 -47.11 31.92 -37.67
N GLY A 502 -46.03 31.20 -37.33
CA GLY A 502 -45.75 30.72 -35.99
C GLY A 502 -45.22 31.87 -35.14
N LYS A 503 -45.94 32.19 -34.06
CA LYS A 503 -45.55 33.22 -33.11
C LYS A 503 -44.50 32.63 -32.16
N VAL A 504 -43.23 33.03 -32.32
CA VAL A 504 -42.22 32.81 -31.28
C VAL A 504 -42.63 33.70 -30.10
N GLU A 505 -43.09 33.12 -28.99
CA GLU A 505 -43.28 33.88 -27.76
C GLU A 505 -41.90 34.24 -27.19
N SER A 506 -41.35 35.34 -27.71
CA SER A 506 -40.29 36.05 -27.03
C SER A 506 -40.86 36.47 -25.68
N HIS A 507 -40.41 35.84 -24.59
CA HIS A 507 -40.44 36.54 -23.31
C HIS A 507 -39.59 37.79 -23.52
N PRO A 508 -40.17 38.99 -23.48
CA PRO A 508 -39.43 40.20 -23.80
C PRO A 508 -38.22 40.26 -22.87
N PRO A 509 -36.98 40.37 -23.38
CA PRO A 509 -35.84 40.63 -22.52
C PRO A 509 -36.19 41.90 -21.75
N ASN A 510 -36.04 41.85 -20.42
CA ASN A 510 -36.43 42.92 -19.51
C ASN A 510 -35.83 44.25 -20.02
N GLN A 511 -36.63 45.03 -20.76
CA GLN A 511 -36.15 46.21 -21.49
C GLN A 511 -35.53 47.22 -20.52
N PHE A 512 -35.86 47.12 -19.24
CA PHE A 512 -35.27 47.87 -18.16
C PHE A 512 -33.74 47.67 -18.07
N ILE A 513 -33.23 46.45 -18.19
CA ILE A 513 -31.78 46.17 -18.07
C ILE A 513 -31.02 46.72 -19.28
N PHE A 514 -31.56 46.55 -20.48
CA PHE A 514 -30.92 47.06 -21.70
C PHE A 514 -30.93 48.60 -21.73
N THR A 515 -32.01 49.23 -21.26
CA THR A 515 -32.09 50.69 -21.15
C THR A 515 -31.13 51.23 -20.08
N ILE A 516 -30.98 50.55 -18.95
CA ILE A 516 -30.00 50.90 -17.90
C ILE A 516 -28.57 50.74 -18.41
N LEU A 517 -28.25 49.64 -19.08
CA LEU A 517 -26.91 49.40 -19.63
C LEU A 517 -26.55 50.45 -20.69
N LEU A 518 -27.50 50.81 -21.55
CA LEU A 518 -27.33 51.85 -22.55
C LEU A 518 -27.12 53.23 -21.90
N LEU A 519 -27.91 53.56 -20.86
CA LEU A 519 -27.74 54.81 -20.09
C LEU A 519 -26.44 54.87 -19.29
N LEU A 520 -25.91 53.74 -18.82
CA LEU A 520 -24.61 53.65 -18.12
C LEU A 520 -23.42 53.75 -19.07
N LEU A 521 -23.53 53.21 -20.29
CA LEU A 521 -22.44 53.18 -21.25
C LEU A 521 -22.40 54.43 -22.16
N LEU A 522 -23.53 55.11 -22.37
CA LEU A 522 -23.59 56.32 -23.20
C LEU A 522 -22.64 57.44 -22.75
N PRO A 523 -22.49 57.76 -21.44
CA PRO A 523 -21.55 58.78 -20.98
C PRO A 523 -20.10 58.37 -21.22
N ILE A 524 -19.77 57.09 -21.05
CA ILE A 524 -18.42 56.54 -21.26
C ILE A 524 -18.06 56.58 -22.74
N LEU A 525 -19.00 56.20 -23.62
CA LEU A 525 -18.84 56.27 -25.07
C LEU A 525 -18.72 57.73 -25.56
N LEU A 526 -19.46 58.66 -24.97
CA LEU A 526 -19.34 60.10 -25.25
C LEU A 526 -17.99 60.67 -24.81
N ILE A 527 -17.49 60.28 -23.63
CA ILE A 527 -16.17 60.72 -23.12
C ILE A 527 -15.03 60.14 -23.97
N LEU A 528 -15.13 58.88 -24.40
CA LEU A 528 -14.16 58.26 -25.30
C LEU A 528 -14.19 58.87 -26.71
N GLY A 529 -15.36 59.25 -27.20
CA GLY A 529 -15.51 59.96 -28.48
C GLY A 529 -14.96 61.39 -28.46
N LEU A 530 -15.20 62.13 -27.37
CA LEU A 530 -14.72 63.52 -27.22
C LEU A 530 -13.21 63.61 -27.00
N ARG A 531 -12.57 62.57 -26.42
CA ARG A 531 -11.11 62.48 -26.30
C ARG A 531 -10.36 62.33 -27.63
N ARG A 532 -11.05 62.09 -28.75
CA ARG A 532 -10.42 62.09 -30.09
C ARG A 532 -10.39 63.47 -30.76
N PHE A 533 -10.97 64.50 -30.14
CA PHE A 533 -11.06 65.86 -30.71
C PHE A 533 -10.36 66.94 -29.88
N VAL A 534 -9.53 66.53 -28.91
CA VAL A 534 -8.50 67.35 -28.24
C VAL A 534 -7.18 66.63 -28.41
#